data_AF-A0A1M7Y5R1-F1
#
_entry.id   AF-A0A1M7Y5R1-F1
#
_cell.length_a   1.000
_cell.length_b   1.000
_cell.length_c   1.000
_cell.angle_alpha   90.00
_cell.angle_beta   90.00
_cell.angle_gamma   90.00
#
_symmetry.space_group_name_H-M   'P 1'
#
loop_
_entity.id
_entity.type
_entity.pdbx_description
1 polymer ?
#
loop_
_entity_poly.entity_id
_entity_poly.type
_entity_poly.pdbx_seq_one_letter_code
_entity_poly.pdbx_strand_id
1 'polypeptide(L)'
;MQKSTSYTTTAVILFSILTIVLEFTAYYFLKVSLLAFIITALLALLFCHTVLVLGLHFEACFSYQLLHLLMWGIILFLLYVGNDSDIITYSARLFLFPVIHWICCIIYCTLRNLWDEGSRYTNFKKYFRNSSILFLLLYTVFLVLWLFLHNTDYSYNKELSSLNLVPFFTLAGFITDFMDKNRTLSQIFFYLADRVLVYLPYGFFIILLMKRSSRLVRFLLLLLFPLVIEGLQALLSFGRCDIEDILYGLLGGFIGALLYHLLNRTFRNVKGMDFLETSRRFYSNRSSLHF
;
A
#
# COMPACT_ATOMS: atom_id res chain seq x y z
N MET A 1 -7.17 14.46 -31.38
CA MET A 1 -8.52 14.93 -30.99
C MET A 1 -8.61 14.97 -29.48
N GLN A 2 -8.72 16.15 -28.90
CA GLN A 2 -8.86 16.35 -27.46
C GLN A 2 -10.33 16.07 -27.10
N LYS A 3 -10.64 14.90 -26.54
CA LYS A 3 -11.98 14.63 -26.01
C LYS A 3 -12.29 15.69 -24.95
N SER A 4 -13.50 16.24 -24.95
CA SER A 4 -13.88 17.24 -23.95
C SER A 4 -13.76 16.64 -22.54
N THR A 5 -13.26 17.43 -21.61
CA THR A 5 -13.05 17.05 -20.20
C THR A 5 -14.32 16.47 -19.56
N SER A 6 -15.49 16.97 -19.98
CA SER A 6 -16.81 16.49 -19.54
C SER A 6 -17.06 15.00 -19.80
N TYR A 7 -16.68 14.47 -20.97
CA TYR A 7 -16.86 13.04 -21.25
C TYR A 7 -16.01 12.16 -20.34
N THR A 8 -14.81 12.62 -20.01
CA THR A 8 -13.89 11.88 -19.14
C THR A 8 -14.38 11.84 -17.69
N THR A 9 -14.93 12.95 -17.19
CA THR A 9 -15.53 12.99 -15.84
C THR A 9 -16.76 12.10 -15.74
N THR A 10 -17.64 12.13 -16.74
CA THR A 10 -18.83 11.26 -16.76
C THR A 10 -18.45 9.79 -16.81
N ALA A 11 -17.44 9.42 -17.62
CA ALA A 11 -16.93 8.06 -17.68
C ALA A 11 -16.38 7.60 -16.33
N VAL A 12 -15.58 8.43 -15.65
CA VAL A 12 -15.04 8.11 -14.31
C VAL A 12 -16.16 7.82 -13.31
N ILE A 13 -17.19 8.67 -13.26
CA ILE A 13 -18.33 8.49 -12.34
C ILE A 13 -19.07 7.19 -12.67
N LEU A 14 -19.43 6.99 -13.94
CA LEU A 14 -20.15 5.80 -14.39
C LEU A 14 -19.40 4.51 -14.05
N PHE A 15 -18.11 4.43 -14.38
CA PHE A 15 -17.31 3.24 -14.12
C PHE A 15 -17.09 3.01 -12.62
N SER A 16 -16.98 4.06 -11.81
CA SER A 16 -16.85 3.90 -10.34
C SER A 16 -18.10 3.29 -9.73
N ILE A 17 -19.28 3.79 -10.12
CA ILE A 17 -20.57 3.24 -9.68
C ILE A 17 -20.72 1.79 -10.14
N LEU A 18 -20.45 1.54 -11.43
CA LEU A 18 -20.54 0.19 -12.00
C LEU A 18 -19.60 -0.79 -11.28
N THR A 19 -18.38 -0.38 -10.96
CA THR A 19 -17.40 -1.20 -10.23
C THR A 19 -17.97 -1.64 -8.89
N ILE A 20 -18.53 -0.70 -8.13
CA ILE A 20 -19.04 -0.98 -6.80
C ILE A 20 -20.29 -1.86 -6.85
N VAL A 21 -21.20 -1.60 -7.78
CA VAL A 21 -22.37 -2.46 -7.99
C VAL A 21 -21.93 -3.90 -8.25
N LEU A 22 -20.96 -4.11 -9.16
CA LEU A 22 -20.44 -5.43 -9.50
C LEU A 22 -19.70 -6.09 -8.33
N GLU A 23 -18.90 -5.34 -7.57
CA GLU A 23 -18.22 -5.85 -6.37
C GLU A 23 -19.23 -6.30 -5.30
N PHE A 24 -20.30 -5.54 -5.07
CA PHE A 24 -21.37 -5.94 -4.17
C PHE A 24 -22.16 -7.13 -4.68
N THR A 25 -22.40 -7.22 -5.99
CA THR A 25 -23.08 -8.39 -6.54
C THR A 25 -22.22 -9.64 -6.34
N ALA A 26 -20.91 -9.53 -6.59
CA ALA A 26 -19.96 -10.60 -6.31
C ALA A 26 -19.94 -10.97 -4.83
N TYR A 27 -19.94 -9.97 -3.93
CA TYR A 27 -20.04 -10.19 -2.49
C TYR A 27 -21.34 -10.90 -2.10
N TYR A 28 -22.49 -10.50 -2.66
CA TYR A 28 -23.78 -11.10 -2.34
C TYR A 28 -23.83 -12.60 -2.66
N PHE A 29 -23.31 -13.00 -3.83
CA PHE A 29 -23.32 -14.40 -4.26
C PHE A 29 -22.20 -15.24 -3.65
N LEU A 30 -21.00 -14.68 -3.51
CA LEU A 30 -19.78 -15.42 -3.15
C LEU A 30 -19.35 -15.19 -1.70
N LYS A 31 -20.06 -14.32 -0.96
CA LYS A 31 -19.69 -13.82 0.36
C LYS A 31 -18.25 -13.30 0.38
N VAL A 32 -17.66 -13.13 1.56
CA VAL A 32 -16.22 -12.81 1.69
C VAL A 32 -15.38 -14.06 1.40
N SER A 33 -15.19 -14.35 0.13
CA SER A 33 -14.35 -15.44 -0.36
C SER A 33 -13.17 -14.92 -1.20
N LEU A 34 -12.17 -15.78 -1.39
CA LEU A 34 -11.02 -15.47 -2.24
C LEU A 34 -11.45 -15.13 -3.68
N LEU A 35 -12.49 -15.80 -4.19
CA LEU A 35 -13.00 -15.57 -5.54
C LEU A 35 -13.57 -14.15 -5.70
N ALA A 36 -14.26 -13.63 -4.68
CA ALA A 36 -14.76 -12.26 -4.69
C ALA A 36 -13.62 -11.25 -4.82
N PHE A 37 -12.52 -11.45 -4.08
CA PHE A 37 -11.33 -10.60 -4.16
C PHE A 37 -10.64 -10.66 -5.53
N ILE A 38 -10.60 -11.83 -6.16
CA ILE A 38 -10.08 -11.98 -7.53
C ILE A 38 -10.95 -11.19 -8.52
N ILE A 39 -12.29 -11.28 -8.40
CA ILE A 39 -13.22 -10.51 -9.24
C ILE A 39 -12.98 -9.01 -9.06
N THR A 40 -12.84 -8.52 -7.82
CA THR A 40 -12.50 -7.13 -7.53
C THR A 40 -11.21 -6.68 -8.19
N ALA A 41 -10.15 -7.50 -8.12
CA ALA A 41 -8.88 -7.19 -8.78
C ALA A 41 -9.06 -7.09 -10.31
N LEU A 42 -9.78 -8.01 -10.93
CA LEU A 42 -10.05 -8.01 -12.37
C LEU A 42 -10.88 -6.79 -12.81
N LEU A 43 -11.92 -6.44 -12.05
CA LEU A 43 -12.74 -5.26 -12.31
C LEU A 43 -11.91 -3.97 -12.18
N ALA A 44 -11.06 -3.87 -11.17
CA ALA A 44 -10.15 -2.74 -10.99
C ALA A 44 -9.22 -2.58 -12.21
N LEU A 45 -8.61 -3.66 -12.68
CA LEU A 45 -7.73 -3.64 -13.86
C LEU A 45 -8.50 -3.24 -15.14
N LEU A 46 -9.67 -3.84 -15.37
CA LEU A 46 -10.50 -3.60 -16.54
C LEU A 46 -10.95 -2.14 -16.60
N PHE A 47 -11.56 -1.63 -15.54
CA PHE A 47 -12.11 -0.28 -15.55
C PHE A 47 -11.03 0.80 -15.41
N CYS A 48 -9.93 0.53 -14.71
CA CYS A 48 -8.79 1.44 -14.73
C CYS A 48 -8.21 1.56 -16.15
N HIS A 49 -8.16 0.45 -16.90
CA HIS A 49 -7.77 0.47 -18.31
C HIS A 49 -8.72 1.30 -19.17
N THR A 50 -10.03 1.07 -19.07
CA THR A 50 -11.02 1.82 -19.88
C THR A 50 -10.99 3.31 -19.56
N VAL A 51 -10.93 3.69 -18.29
CA VAL A 51 -10.83 5.09 -17.85
C VAL A 51 -9.57 5.74 -18.43
N LEU A 52 -8.42 5.06 -18.37
CA LEU A 52 -7.17 5.59 -18.90
C LEU A 52 -7.21 5.78 -20.42
N VAL A 53 -7.77 4.81 -21.15
CA VAL A 53 -7.87 4.87 -22.62
C VAL A 53 -8.85 5.95 -23.08
N LEU A 54 -9.95 6.14 -22.35
CA LEU A 54 -10.93 7.19 -22.65
C LEU A 54 -10.41 8.58 -22.32
N GLY A 55 -9.70 8.72 -21.19
CA GLY A 55 -9.20 10.00 -20.68
C GLY A 55 -7.88 10.45 -21.27
N LEU A 56 -6.97 9.53 -21.63
CA LEU A 56 -5.58 9.80 -22.05
C LEU A 56 -4.73 10.58 -21.02
N HIS A 57 -5.24 10.77 -19.80
CA HIS A 57 -4.57 11.44 -18.70
C HIS A 57 -4.65 10.55 -17.46
N PHE A 58 -3.52 10.30 -16.79
CA PHE A 58 -3.50 9.48 -15.58
C PHE A 58 -4.30 10.10 -14.42
N GLU A 59 -4.56 11.41 -14.44
CA GLU A 59 -5.40 12.07 -13.42
C GLU A 59 -6.83 11.51 -13.38
N ALA A 60 -7.37 11.02 -14.50
CA ALA A 60 -8.67 10.37 -14.52
C ALA A 60 -8.67 9.06 -13.70
N CYS A 61 -7.58 8.31 -13.74
CA CYS A 61 -7.40 7.11 -12.91
C CYS A 61 -7.29 7.45 -11.42
N PHE A 62 -6.71 8.60 -11.06
CA PHE A 62 -6.70 9.06 -9.67
C PHE A 62 -8.12 9.40 -9.20
N SER A 63 -8.90 10.14 -10.01
CA SER A 63 -10.29 10.44 -9.68
C SER A 63 -11.13 9.17 -9.52
N TYR A 64 -10.90 8.17 -10.37
CA TYR A 64 -11.53 6.84 -10.27
C TYR A 64 -11.17 6.13 -8.95
N GLN A 65 -9.88 6.05 -8.60
CA GLN A 65 -9.43 5.48 -7.33
C GLN A 65 -10.01 6.22 -6.11
N LEU A 66 -10.03 7.55 -6.16
CA LEU A 66 -10.56 8.38 -5.07
C LEU A 66 -12.06 8.15 -4.88
N LEU A 67 -12.84 8.12 -5.97
CA LEU A 67 -14.28 7.91 -5.90
C LEU A 67 -14.62 6.51 -5.38
N HIS A 68 -13.89 5.48 -5.83
CA HIS A 68 -14.04 4.11 -5.32
C HIS A 68 -13.77 4.03 -3.81
N LEU A 69 -12.66 4.62 -3.35
CA LEU A 69 -12.31 4.69 -1.93
C LEU A 69 -13.39 5.40 -1.10
N LEU A 70 -13.88 6.55 -1.56
CA LEU A 70 -14.91 7.32 -0.86
C LEU A 70 -16.22 6.56 -0.76
N MET A 71 -16.65 5.95 -1.87
CA MET A 71 -17.87 5.16 -1.90
C MET A 71 -17.77 3.94 -0.96
N TRP A 72 -16.65 3.21 -0.98
CA TRP A 72 -16.41 2.12 -0.02
C TRP A 72 -16.35 2.61 1.44
N GLY A 73 -15.80 3.80 1.69
CA GLY A 73 -15.83 4.41 3.02
C GLY A 73 -17.26 4.66 3.52
N ILE A 74 -18.12 5.21 2.66
CA ILE A 74 -19.55 5.42 2.96
C ILE A 74 -20.25 4.08 3.22
N ILE A 75 -20.01 3.09 2.37
CA ILE A 75 -20.56 1.73 2.51
C ILE A 75 -20.19 1.13 3.86
N LEU A 76 -18.91 1.15 4.22
CA LEU A 76 -18.42 0.56 5.47
C LEU A 76 -19.01 1.27 6.68
N PHE A 77 -19.13 2.60 6.62
CA PHE A 77 -19.78 3.39 7.67
C PHE A 77 -21.26 3.01 7.82
N LEU A 78 -22.01 2.92 6.72
CA LEU A 78 -23.42 2.53 6.76
C LEU A 78 -23.62 1.11 7.28
N LEU A 79 -22.76 0.17 6.89
CA LEU A 79 -22.80 -1.21 7.41
C LEU A 79 -22.46 -1.28 8.90
N TYR A 80 -21.53 -0.45 9.36
CA TYR A 80 -21.17 -0.38 10.77
C TYR A 80 -22.31 0.19 11.63
N VAL A 81 -22.99 1.24 11.17
CA VAL A 81 -24.11 1.86 11.90
C VAL A 81 -25.39 1.02 11.82
N GLY A 82 -25.61 0.34 10.68
CA GLY A 82 -26.86 -0.39 10.39
C GLY A 82 -27.12 -1.62 11.26
N ASN A 83 -26.12 -2.05 12.05
CA ASN A 83 -26.02 -3.08 13.10
C ASN A 83 -26.77 -4.43 12.98
N ASP A 84 -27.87 -4.57 12.23
CA ASP A 84 -28.73 -5.76 12.21
C ASP A 84 -29.59 -5.85 10.92
N SER A 85 -28.95 -5.91 9.74
CA SER A 85 -29.67 -6.23 8.49
C SER A 85 -29.23 -7.58 7.93
N ASP A 86 -30.18 -8.47 7.66
CA ASP A 86 -29.95 -9.83 7.15
C ASP A 86 -29.23 -9.87 5.79
N ILE A 87 -29.22 -8.74 5.06
CA ILE A 87 -28.74 -8.66 3.68
C ILE A 87 -27.21 -8.51 3.63
N ILE A 88 -26.59 -7.74 4.55
CA ILE A 88 -25.14 -7.52 4.58
C ILE A 88 -24.64 -7.41 6.02
N THR A 89 -23.89 -8.40 6.47
CA THR A 89 -23.20 -8.36 7.76
C THR A 89 -21.85 -7.65 7.63
N TYR A 90 -21.55 -6.76 8.58
CA TYR A 90 -20.24 -6.14 8.65
C TYR A 90 -19.16 -7.18 8.96
N SER A 91 -18.06 -7.15 8.21
CA SER A 91 -16.87 -7.96 8.46
C SER A 91 -15.62 -7.12 8.24
N ALA A 92 -14.62 -7.25 9.12
CA ALA A 92 -13.33 -6.57 8.97
C ALA A 92 -12.62 -6.89 7.64
N ARG A 93 -12.94 -8.02 7.00
CA ARG A 93 -12.40 -8.38 5.70
C ARG A 93 -12.93 -7.53 4.54
N LEU A 94 -14.00 -6.76 4.75
CA LEU A 94 -14.55 -5.84 3.74
C LEU A 94 -13.57 -4.71 3.38
N PHE A 95 -12.67 -4.34 4.30
CA PHE A 95 -11.60 -3.37 4.01
C PHE A 95 -10.65 -3.84 2.89
N LEU A 96 -10.59 -5.14 2.59
CA LEU A 96 -9.73 -5.66 1.53
C LEU A 96 -10.21 -5.24 0.13
N PHE A 97 -11.50 -4.98 -0.09
CA PHE A 97 -12.01 -4.55 -1.39
C PHE A 97 -11.38 -3.23 -1.87
N PRO A 98 -11.48 -2.11 -1.14
CA PRO A 98 -10.83 -0.86 -1.54
C PRO A 98 -9.31 -0.97 -1.57
N VAL A 99 -8.69 -1.76 -0.69
CA VAL A 99 -7.22 -1.96 -0.67
C VAL A 99 -6.74 -2.68 -1.94
N ILE A 100 -7.38 -3.79 -2.31
CA ILE A 100 -7.03 -4.55 -3.53
C ILE A 100 -7.24 -3.67 -4.75
N HIS A 101 -8.38 -2.98 -4.84
CA HIS A 101 -8.67 -2.07 -5.92
C HIS A 101 -7.59 -0.99 -6.09
N TRP A 102 -7.19 -0.37 -4.98
CA TRP A 102 -6.17 0.67 -4.95
C TRP A 102 -4.82 0.17 -5.47
N ILE A 103 -4.36 -0.97 -4.94
CA ILE A 103 -3.10 -1.62 -5.31
C ILE A 103 -3.11 -2.00 -6.79
N CYS A 104 -4.18 -2.66 -7.27
CA CYS A 104 -4.32 -3.05 -8.68
C CYS A 104 -4.24 -1.85 -9.62
N CYS A 105 -4.92 -0.75 -9.29
CA CYS A 105 -4.87 0.46 -10.10
C CYS A 105 -3.46 1.09 -10.13
N ILE A 106 -2.75 1.15 -9.00
CA ILE A 106 -1.35 1.65 -8.98
C ILE A 106 -0.45 0.75 -9.83
N ILE A 107 -0.54 -0.57 -9.66
CA ILE A 107 0.27 -1.52 -10.42
C ILE A 107 -0.03 -1.37 -11.92
N TYR A 108 -1.31 -1.34 -12.29
CA TYR A 108 -1.71 -1.16 -13.69
C TYR A 108 -1.18 0.17 -14.27
N CYS A 109 -1.36 1.29 -13.57
CA CYS A 109 -0.90 2.59 -14.07
C CYS A 109 0.62 2.68 -14.15
N THR A 110 1.36 2.11 -13.20
CA THR A 110 2.83 2.09 -13.22
C THR A 110 3.35 1.24 -14.38
N LEU A 111 2.81 0.04 -14.55
CA LEU A 111 3.11 -0.87 -15.66
C LEU A 111 2.75 -0.24 -17.01
N ARG A 112 1.56 0.36 -17.12
CA ARG A 112 1.15 1.04 -18.35
C ARG A 112 2.07 2.21 -18.69
N ASN A 113 2.49 2.98 -17.69
CA ASN A 113 3.49 4.02 -17.89
C ASN A 113 4.87 3.46 -18.24
N LEU A 114 5.24 2.25 -17.81
CA LEU A 114 6.51 1.62 -18.18
C LEU A 114 6.55 1.25 -19.66
N TRP A 115 5.46 0.70 -20.21
CA TRP A 115 5.38 0.24 -21.60
C TRP A 115 4.87 1.27 -22.61
N ASP A 116 4.44 2.45 -22.15
CA ASP A 116 4.06 3.53 -23.07
C ASP A 116 5.30 4.23 -23.64
N GLU A 117 5.67 3.90 -24.86
CA GLU A 117 6.77 4.58 -25.58
C GLU A 117 6.36 5.94 -26.17
N GLY A 118 5.06 6.16 -26.35
CA GLY A 118 4.52 7.40 -26.93
C GLY A 118 4.34 8.53 -25.91
N SER A 119 4.14 9.76 -26.39
CA SER A 119 3.65 10.87 -25.55
C SER A 119 2.12 10.85 -25.41
N ARG A 120 1.49 9.67 -25.55
CA ARG A 120 0.04 9.52 -25.66
C ARG A 120 -0.64 9.78 -24.32
N TYR A 121 -0.09 9.23 -23.25
CA TYR A 121 -0.60 9.45 -21.90
C TYR A 121 0.21 10.51 -21.18
N THR A 122 -0.48 11.40 -20.45
CA THR A 122 0.18 12.50 -19.75
C THR A 122 -0.16 12.52 -18.26
N ASN A 123 0.61 13.30 -17.50
CA ASN A 123 0.42 13.56 -16.07
C ASN A 123 0.60 12.37 -15.12
N PHE A 124 1.33 11.31 -15.52
CA PHE A 124 1.67 10.17 -14.63
C PHE A 124 2.31 10.61 -13.31
N LYS A 125 3.27 11.53 -13.36
CA LYS A 125 3.94 12.04 -12.15
C LYS A 125 2.96 12.69 -11.16
N LYS A 126 1.98 13.45 -11.66
CA LYS A 126 0.97 14.11 -10.83
C LYS A 126 0.00 13.09 -10.25
N TYR A 127 -0.44 12.12 -11.05
CA TYR A 127 -1.21 10.96 -10.61
C TYR A 127 -0.49 10.22 -9.46
N PHE A 128 0.73 9.75 -9.70
CA PHE A 128 1.47 8.95 -8.72
C PHE A 128 1.72 9.72 -7.42
N ARG A 129 2.05 11.01 -7.52
CA ARG A 129 2.21 11.89 -6.34
C ARG A 129 0.92 11.97 -5.54
N ASN A 130 -0.22 12.25 -6.19
CA ASN A 130 -1.49 12.43 -5.50
C ASN A 130 -1.98 11.11 -4.87
N SER A 131 -1.90 9.98 -5.60
CA SER A 131 -2.22 8.66 -5.03
C SER A 131 -1.28 8.31 -3.87
N SER A 132 0.02 8.63 -3.98
CA SER A 132 0.97 8.39 -2.88
C SER A 132 0.68 9.22 -1.65
N ILE A 133 0.32 10.50 -1.80
CA ILE A 133 -0.06 11.36 -0.68
C ILE A 133 -1.31 10.79 0.02
N LEU A 134 -2.35 10.42 -0.74
CA LEU A 134 -3.55 9.85 -0.13
C LEU A 134 -3.27 8.52 0.58
N PHE A 135 -2.49 7.65 -0.04
CA PHE A 135 -2.04 6.41 0.58
C PHE A 135 -1.26 6.67 1.88
N LEU A 136 -0.32 7.61 1.88
CA LEU A 136 0.48 7.95 3.06
C LEU A 136 -0.36 8.55 4.19
N LEU A 137 -1.38 9.34 3.87
CA LEU A 137 -2.33 9.85 4.87
C LEU A 137 -3.10 8.70 5.54
N LEU A 138 -3.69 7.80 4.75
CA LEU A 138 -4.40 6.63 5.26
C LEU A 138 -3.47 5.69 6.05
N TYR A 139 -2.26 5.48 5.54
CA TYR A 139 -1.22 4.69 6.20
C TYR A 139 -0.82 5.30 7.54
N THR A 140 -0.71 6.62 7.64
CA THR A 140 -0.40 7.29 8.91
C THR A 140 -1.54 7.11 9.91
N VAL A 141 -2.80 7.25 9.48
CA VAL A 141 -3.97 6.96 10.34
C VAL A 141 -3.94 5.49 10.80
N PHE A 142 -3.67 4.56 9.88
CA PHE A 142 -3.52 3.14 10.22
C PHE A 142 -2.40 2.91 11.23
N LEU A 143 -1.22 3.53 11.07
CA LEU A 143 -0.10 3.40 12.00
C LEU A 143 -0.43 3.95 13.39
N VAL A 144 -1.14 5.08 13.45
CA VAL A 144 -1.59 5.65 14.73
C VAL A 144 -2.56 4.69 15.42
N LEU A 145 -3.57 4.19 14.70
CA LEU A 145 -4.50 3.19 15.22
C LEU A 145 -3.78 1.91 15.64
N TRP A 146 -2.83 1.44 14.83
CA TRP A 146 -2.01 0.28 15.13
C TRP A 146 -1.17 0.52 16.39
N LEU A 147 -0.59 1.70 16.60
CA LEU A 147 0.17 2.03 17.80
C LEU A 147 -0.68 1.96 19.08
N PHE A 148 -1.96 2.33 19.02
CA PHE A 148 -2.89 2.27 20.16
C PHE A 148 -3.56 0.89 20.36
N LEU A 149 -3.79 0.15 19.28
CA LEU A 149 -4.52 -1.12 19.30
C LEU A 149 -3.59 -2.34 19.40
N HIS A 150 -2.34 -2.20 18.96
CA HIS A 150 -1.31 -3.25 19.04
C HIS A 150 -0.70 -3.31 20.46
N ASN A 151 -1.57 -3.32 21.48
CA ASN A 151 -1.22 -3.65 22.85
C ASN A 151 -1.11 -5.17 22.91
N THR A 152 0.01 -5.71 22.44
CA THR A 152 0.13 -7.14 22.23
C THR A 152 0.32 -7.88 23.56
N ASP A 153 -0.79 -8.41 24.06
CA ASP A 153 -0.93 -9.58 24.95
C ASP A 153 -0.25 -10.86 24.42
N TYR A 154 0.65 -10.77 23.42
CA TYR A 154 1.43 -11.88 22.85
C TYR A 154 2.75 -12.10 23.58
N SER A 155 2.88 -11.60 24.81
CA SER A 155 4.07 -11.90 25.59
C SER A 155 4.05 -13.38 25.96
N TYR A 156 4.98 -14.15 25.39
CA TYR A 156 5.31 -15.51 25.82
C TYR A 156 5.54 -15.58 27.33
N ASN A 157 5.90 -14.45 27.97
CA ASN A 157 5.92 -14.29 29.42
C ASN A 157 5.36 -12.93 29.84
N LYS A 158 4.19 -12.91 30.49
CA LYS A 158 3.61 -11.68 31.09
C LYS A 158 4.48 -11.06 32.20
N GLU A 159 5.50 -11.77 32.66
CA GLU A 159 6.35 -11.38 33.79
C GLU A 159 7.65 -10.65 33.40
N LEU A 160 8.00 -10.55 32.11
CA LEU A 160 9.19 -9.78 31.73
C LEU A 160 8.92 -8.27 31.79
N SER A 161 9.93 -7.53 32.27
CA SER A 161 9.99 -6.07 32.32
C SER A 161 9.53 -5.40 31.02
N SER A 162 9.00 -4.18 31.11
CA SER A 162 8.56 -3.33 29.99
C SER A 162 9.62 -3.06 28.91
N LEU A 163 10.87 -3.50 29.12
CA LEU A 163 11.97 -3.47 28.17
C LEU A 163 12.42 -4.90 27.81
N ASN A 164 12.41 -5.25 26.52
CA ASN A 164 13.09 -6.41 25.96
C ASN A 164 14.31 -5.96 25.15
N LEU A 165 15.50 -6.28 25.63
CA LEU A 165 16.75 -6.00 24.91
C LEU A 165 17.39 -7.28 24.34
N VAL A 166 16.74 -8.43 24.53
CA VAL A 166 17.23 -9.72 24.00
C VAL A 166 16.60 -9.94 22.64
N PRO A 167 17.38 -9.89 21.54
CA PRO A 167 16.86 -10.15 20.22
C PRO A 167 16.44 -11.63 20.07
N PHE A 168 15.37 -11.84 19.33
CA PHE A 168 14.75 -13.14 18.99
C PHE A 168 14.23 -13.98 20.17
N PHE A 169 14.11 -13.41 21.37
CA PHE A 169 13.48 -14.05 22.51
C PHE A 169 12.03 -14.47 22.23
N THR A 170 11.21 -13.57 21.69
CA THR A 170 9.80 -13.85 21.40
C THR A 170 9.72 -14.88 20.28
N LEU A 171 10.49 -14.68 19.20
CA LEU A 171 10.56 -15.65 18.10
C LEU A 171 11.01 -17.05 18.57
N ALA A 172 11.98 -17.13 19.48
CA ALA A 172 12.42 -18.41 20.04
C ALA A 172 11.28 -19.12 20.79
N GLY A 173 10.49 -18.40 21.60
CA GLY A 173 9.30 -18.97 22.25
C GLY A 173 8.27 -19.50 21.25
N PHE A 174 8.03 -18.77 20.16
CA PHE A 174 7.16 -19.23 19.07
C PHE A 174 7.70 -20.50 18.39
N ILE A 175 9.02 -20.62 18.22
CA ILE A 175 9.66 -21.82 17.65
C ILE A 175 9.54 -23.00 18.61
N THR A 176 9.75 -22.80 19.91
CA THR A 176 9.55 -23.84 20.94
C THR A 176 8.10 -24.33 20.96
N ASP A 177 7.12 -23.43 20.97
CA ASP A 177 5.69 -23.79 20.90
C ASP A 177 5.35 -24.59 19.64
N PHE A 178 6.01 -24.29 18.52
CA PHE A 178 5.85 -25.06 17.28
C PHE A 178 6.46 -26.46 17.39
N MET A 179 7.63 -26.60 18.01
CA MET A 179 8.24 -27.90 18.30
C MET A 179 7.36 -28.76 19.22
N ASP A 180 6.70 -28.13 20.20
CA ASP A 180 5.78 -28.77 21.13
C ASP A 180 4.38 -29.02 20.54
N LYS A 181 4.18 -28.74 19.24
CA LYS A 181 2.89 -28.86 18.51
C LYS A 181 1.75 -27.99 19.06
N ASN A 182 2.08 -27.00 19.88
CA ASN A 182 1.13 -26.01 20.41
C ASN A 182 0.86 -24.86 19.42
N ARG A 183 1.72 -24.71 18.40
CA ARG A 183 1.52 -23.76 17.29
C ARG A 183 1.80 -24.38 15.93
N THR A 184 1.26 -23.73 14.91
CA THR A 184 1.49 -24.07 13.50
C THR A 184 2.50 -23.14 12.86
N LEU A 185 3.21 -23.61 11.82
CA LEU A 185 4.15 -22.81 11.04
C LEU A 185 3.49 -21.54 10.47
N SER A 186 2.21 -21.64 10.10
CA SER A 186 1.40 -20.54 9.58
C SER A 186 1.31 -19.37 10.58
N GLN A 187 1.15 -19.67 11.87
CA GLN A 187 1.08 -18.64 12.92
C GLN A 187 2.42 -17.91 13.09
N ILE A 188 3.55 -18.62 13.02
CA ILE A 188 4.88 -17.99 13.06
C ILE A 188 5.07 -17.09 11.84
N PHE A 189 4.70 -17.58 10.66
CA PHE A 189 4.78 -16.78 9.44
C PHE A 189 3.94 -15.51 9.53
N PHE A 190 2.69 -15.60 9.98
CA PHE A 190 1.83 -14.42 10.16
C PHE A 190 2.38 -13.44 11.20
N TYR A 191 2.96 -13.93 12.30
CA TYR A 191 3.62 -13.12 13.34
C TYR A 191 4.88 -12.37 12.86
N LEU A 192 5.60 -12.92 11.88
CA LEU A 192 6.74 -12.23 11.27
C LEU A 192 6.28 -11.28 10.15
N ALA A 193 5.32 -11.75 9.34
CA ALA A 193 4.84 -11.01 8.19
C ALA A 193 4.12 -9.72 8.61
N ASP A 194 3.27 -9.74 9.63
CA ASP A 194 2.56 -8.54 10.10
C ASP A 194 3.53 -7.43 10.54
N ARG A 195 4.57 -7.77 11.30
CA ARG A 195 5.61 -6.84 11.76
C ARG A 195 6.43 -6.29 10.62
N VAL A 196 6.87 -7.12 9.68
CA VAL A 196 7.72 -6.67 8.57
C VAL A 196 6.89 -5.86 7.55
N LEU A 197 5.67 -6.30 7.22
CA LEU A 197 4.85 -5.70 6.16
C LEU A 197 4.40 -4.27 6.49
N VAL A 198 4.19 -3.95 7.76
CA VAL A 198 3.80 -2.59 8.19
C VAL A 198 4.88 -1.55 7.82
N TYR A 199 6.16 -1.93 7.78
CA TYR A 199 7.26 -1.00 7.48
C TYR A 199 7.66 -0.94 6.00
N LEU A 200 7.09 -1.80 5.14
CA LEU A 200 7.37 -1.79 3.69
C LEU A 200 7.08 -0.43 3.04
N PRO A 201 5.91 0.20 3.25
CA PRO A 201 5.60 1.46 2.62
C PRO A 201 6.56 2.56 3.04
N TYR A 202 6.88 2.63 4.34
CA TYR A 202 7.89 3.55 4.87
C TYR A 202 9.25 3.39 4.16
N GLY A 203 9.74 2.15 4.04
CA GLY A 203 10.99 1.85 3.35
C GLY A 203 11.00 2.27 1.87
N PHE A 204 9.89 2.06 1.16
CA PHE A 204 9.76 2.50 -0.23
C PHE A 204 9.80 4.03 -0.36
N PHE A 205 8.99 4.74 0.44
CA PHE A 205 8.84 6.18 0.34
C PHE A 205 10.05 6.96 0.83
N ILE A 206 10.75 6.50 1.87
CA ILE A 206 11.94 7.20 2.38
C ILE A 206 13.05 7.23 1.33
N ILE A 207 13.26 6.14 0.59
CA ILE A 207 14.25 6.09 -0.49
C ILE A 207 13.81 6.97 -1.66
N LEU A 208 12.51 6.95 -2.00
CA LEU A 208 11.95 7.80 -3.05
C LEU A 208 12.18 9.29 -2.77
N LEU A 209 11.92 9.73 -1.53
CA LEU A 209 12.06 11.13 -1.11
C LEU A 209 13.52 11.54 -0.94
N MET A 210 14.35 10.66 -0.36
CA MET A 210 15.75 10.91 -0.05
C MET A 210 16.70 10.44 -1.16
N LYS A 211 16.22 10.39 -2.41
CA LYS A 211 17.00 9.87 -3.55
C LYS A 211 18.30 10.63 -3.85
N ARG A 212 18.44 11.85 -3.33
CA ARG A 212 19.66 12.69 -3.44
C ARG A 212 20.57 12.62 -2.20
N SER A 213 20.10 12.05 -1.10
CA SER A 213 20.85 11.93 0.15
C SER A 213 21.86 10.78 0.08
N SER A 214 22.89 10.83 0.93
CA SER A 214 23.91 9.77 1.02
C SER A 214 23.31 8.44 1.51
N ARG A 215 24.00 7.32 1.23
CA ARG A 215 23.57 5.99 1.67
C ARG A 215 23.46 5.89 3.20
N LEU A 216 24.37 6.55 3.91
CA LEU A 216 24.37 6.61 5.37
C LEU A 216 23.11 7.30 5.90
N VAL A 217 22.73 8.46 5.34
CA VAL A 217 21.51 9.17 5.76
C VAL A 217 20.27 8.31 5.54
N ARG A 218 20.18 7.60 4.41
CA ARG A 218 19.05 6.70 4.13
C ARG A 218 18.98 5.54 5.12
N PHE A 219 20.13 4.92 5.43
CA PHE A 219 20.20 3.86 6.42
C PHE A 219 19.80 4.35 7.81
N LEU A 220 20.31 5.51 8.24
CA LEU A 220 19.95 6.10 9.53
C LEU A 220 18.45 6.41 9.61
N LEU A 221 17.84 6.91 8.54
CA LEU A 221 16.40 7.13 8.50
C LEU A 221 15.64 5.80 8.63
N LEU A 222 16.04 4.77 7.87
CA LEU A 222 15.44 3.44 7.95
C LEU A 222 15.46 2.85 9.37
N LEU A 223 16.53 3.11 10.12
CA LEU A 223 16.65 2.70 11.53
C LEU A 223 15.86 3.60 12.48
N LEU A 224 15.84 4.91 12.23
CA LEU A 224 15.22 5.90 13.11
C LEU A 224 13.72 5.69 13.26
N PHE A 225 13.03 5.32 12.18
CA PHE A 225 11.56 5.23 12.22
C PHE A 225 11.03 4.09 13.11
N PRO A 226 11.48 2.82 12.97
CA PRO A 226 11.12 1.77 13.94
C PRO A 226 11.51 2.15 15.37
N LEU A 227 12.68 2.78 15.57
CA LEU A 227 13.13 3.23 16.88
C LEU A 227 12.21 4.28 17.51
N VAL A 228 11.68 5.21 16.71
CA VAL A 228 10.70 6.21 17.17
C VAL A 228 9.36 5.55 17.50
N ILE A 229 8.90 4.60 16.69
CA ILE A 229 7.63 3.87 16.95
C ILE A 229 7.72 3.11 18.28
N GLU A 230 8.78 2.32 18.47
CA GLU A 230 9.02 1.58 19.72
C GLU A 230 9.20 2.52 20.91
N GLY A 231 9.95 3.61 20.74
CA GLY A 231 10.11 4.63 21.77
C GLY A 231 8.79 5.27 22.17
N LEU A 232 7.90 5.56 21.21
CA LEU A 232 6.56 6.11 21.49
C LEU A 232 5.68 5.10 22.22
N GLN A 233 5.70 3.83 21.82
CA GLN A 233 4.94 2.77 22.51
C GLN A 233 5.40 2.60 23.96
N ALA A 234 6.71 2.65 24.21
CA ALA A 234 7.30 2.57 25.54
C ALA A 234 6.94 3.80 26.40
N LEU A 235 7.05 5.01 25.83
CA LEU A 235 6.73 6.26 26.54
C LEU A 235 5.26 6.36 26.91
N LEU A 236 4.38 5.93 26.00
CA LEU A 236 2.93 6.01 26.19
C LEU A 236 2.38 4.82 26.98
N SER A 237 3.25 3.91 27.44
CA SER A 237 2.86 2.70 28.18
C SER A 237 1.85 1.81 27.45
N PHE A 238 1.81 1.90 26.11
CA PHE A 238 0.92 1.09 25.27
C PHE A 238 1.54 -0.27 24.92
N GLY A 239 2.86 -0.40 25.07
CA GLY A 239 3.54 -1.65 24.76
C GLY A 239 4.85 -1.81 25.52
N ARG A 240 5.46 -2.97 25.28
CA ARG A 240 6.84 -3.27 25.68
C ARG A 240 7.76 -2.72 24.61
N CYS A 241 8.86 -2.07 24.99
CA CYS A 241 9.91 -1.74 24.04
C CYS A 241 10.62 -3.04 23.66
N ASP A 242 10.51 -3.49 22.40
CA ASP A 242 11.18 -4.71 21.96
C ASP A 242 12.22 -4.43 20.88
N ILE A 243 13.47 -4.80 21.15
CA ILE A 243 14.56 -4.69 20.16
C ILE A 243 14.29 -5.54 18.90
N GLU A 244 13.50 -6.61 19.03
CA GLU A 244 13.05 -7.41 17.90
C GLU A 244 12.19 -6.61 16.93
N ASP A 245 11.27 -5.79 17.44
CA ASP A 245 10.36 -5.01 16.60
C ASP A 245 11.10 -3.90 15.85
N ILE A 246 12.16 -3.33 16.44
CA ILE A 246 13.11 -2.45 15.72
C ILE A 246 13.77 -3.22 14.57
N LEU A 247 14.20 -4.46 14.80
CA LEU A 247 14.87 -5.28 13.80
C LEU A 247 13.92 -5.68 12.66
N TYR A 248 12.69 -6.09 12.98
CA TYR A 248 11.67 -6.38 11.97
C TYR A 248 11.29 -5.12 11.18
N GLY A 249 11.23 -3.96 11.83
CA GLY A 249 11.02 -2.69 11.16
C GLY A 249 12.14 -2.30 10.22
N LEU A 250 13.40 -2.54 10.62
CA LEU A 250 14.55 -2.35 9.75
C LEU A 250 14.51 -3.30 8.53
N LEU A 251 14.15 -4.57 8.74
CA LEU A 251 13.98 -5.55 7.66
C LEU A 251 12.86 -5.13 6.69
N GLY A 252 11.70 -4.71 7.20
CA GLY A 252 10.60 -4.20 6.38
C GLY A 252 10.99 -2.95 5.60
N GLY A 253 11.74 -2.04 6.25
CA GLY A 253 12.33 -0.86 5.62
C GLY A 253 13.27 -1.22 4.47
N PHE A 254 14.14 -2.22 4.65
CA PHE A 254 15.02 -2.72 3.59
C PHE A 254 14.27 -3.37 2.43
N ILE A 255 13.24 -4.17 2.70
CA ILE A 255 12.40 -4.76 1.65
C ILE A 255 11.70 -3.66 0.86
N GLY A 256 11.12 -2.66 1.54
CA GLY A 256 10.52 -1.49 0.89
C GLY A 256 11.52 -0.72 0.03
N ALA A 257 12.73 -0.50 0.55
CA ALA A 257 13.82 0.12 -0.20
C ALA A 257 14.19 -0.70 -1.45
N LEU A 258 14.30 -2.02 -1.33
CA LEU A 258 14.56 -2.92 -2.45
C LEU A 258 13.48 -2.80 -3.53
N LEU A 259 12.20 -2.77 -3.16
CA LEU A 259 11.10 -2.59 -4.11
C LEU A 259 11.23 -1.29 -4.92
N TYR A 260 11.61 -0.18 -4.28
CA TYR A 260 11.88 1.07 -5.01
C TYR A 260 13.04 0.92 -6.01
N HIS A 261 14.15 0.29 -5.60
CA HIS A 261 15.31 0.13 -6.47
C HIS A 261 15.00 -0.80 -7.65
N LEU A 262 14.24 -1.88 -7.42
CA LEU A 262 13.78 -2.78 -8.48
C LEU A 262 12.89 -2.02 -9.47
N LEU A 263 11.90 -1.27 -8.98
CA LEU A 263 11.03 -0.44 -9.83
C LEU A 263 11.83 0.60 -10.62
N ASN A 264 12.75 1.32 -9.99
CA ASN A 264 13.52 2.33 -10.70
C ASN A 264 14.49 1.70 -11.71
N ARG A 265 15.04 0.52 -11.41
CA ARG A 265 15.91 -0.24 -12.33
C ARG A 265 15.14 -0.75 -13.55
N THR A 266 13.92 -1.26 -13.38
CA THR A 266 13.09 -1.68 -14.52
C THR A 266 12.76 -0.50 -15.44
N PHE A 267 12.42 0.66 -14.86
CA PHE A 267 12.21 1.89 -15.63
C PHE A 267 13.46 2.35 -16.39
N ARG A 268 14.64 2.31 -15.77
CA ARG A 268 15.90 2.63 -16.45
C ARG A 268 16.22 1.66 -17.58
N ASN A 269 15.97 0.37 -17.39
CA ASN A 269 16.25 -0.64 -18.41
C ASN A 269 15.32 -0.52 -19.63
N VAL A 270 14.03 -0.21 -19.41
CA VAL A 270 13.04 -0.12 -20.49
C VAL A 270 13.02 1.25 -21.15
N LYS A 271 13.07 2.34 -20.36
CA LYS A 271 12.91 3.73 -20.84
C LYS A 271 14.19 4.57 -20.83
N GLY A 272 15.28 4.08 -20.23
CA GLY A 272 16.51 4.86 -20.06
C GLY A 272 16.40 6.00 -19.03
N MET A 273 15.32 6.06 -18.25
CA MET A 273 14.99 7.16 -17.35
C MET A 273 14.55 6.67 -15.96
N ASP A 274 14.60 7.55 -14.97
CA ASP A 274 14.01 7.27 -13.65
C ASP A 274 12.48 7.17 -13.71
N PHE A 275 11.90 6.39 -12.79
CA PHE A 275 10.47 6.11 -12.67
C PHE A 275 9.55 7.35 -12.67
N LEU A 276 9.99 8.45 -12.04
CA LEU A 276 9.23 9.72 -11.95
C LEU A 276 9.76 10.83 -12.86
N GLU A 277 10.68 10.50 -13.77
CA GLU A 277 11.21 11.46 -14.74
C GLU A 277 10.25 11.59 -15.93
N THR A 278 10.14 12.81 -16.47
CA THR A 278 9.20 13.12 -17.55
C THR A 278 9.93 13.13 -18.89
N SER A 279 9.45 12.33 -19.85
CA SER A 279 10.03 12.13 -21.18
C SER A 279 10.34 13.43 -21.94
N ARG A 280 9.52 14.48 -21.81
CA ARG A 280 9.78 15.79 -22.47
C ARG A 280 11.11 16.42 -22.08
N ARG A 281 11.55 16.29 -20.81
CA ARG A 281 12.86 16.82 -20.37
C ARG A 281 14.02 15.98 -20.87
N PHE A 282 13.84 14.66 -20.96
CA PHE A 282 14.91 13.75 -21.35
C PHE A 282 15.25 13.84 -22.84
N TYR A 283 14.26 13.87 -23.72
CA TYR A 283 14.50 14.04 -25.16
C TYR A 283 15.07 15.43 -25.49
N SER A 284 14.60 16.49 -24.81
CA SER A 284 15.17 17.84 -24.93
C SER A 284 16.66 17.91 -24.53
N ASN A 285 17.07 17.16 -23.50
CA ASN A 285 18.48 17.11 -23.10
C ASN A 285 19.33 16.33 -24.11
N ARG A 286 18.81 15.25 -24.70
CA ARG A 286 19.53 14.49 -25.74
C ARG A 286 19.65 15.24 -27.07
N SER A 287 18.61 15.99 -27.48
CA SER A 287 18.64 16.77 -28.73
C SER A 287 19.47 18.05 -28.64
N SER A 288 19.87 18.48 -27.44
CA SER A 288 20.77 19.63 -27.27
C SER A 288 22.24 19.31 -27.50
N LEU A 289 22.58 18.02 -27.69
CA LEU A 289 23.90 17.58 -28.12
C LEU A 289 23.91 17.45 -29.65
N HIS A 290 23.81 18.58 -30.34
CA HIS A 290 24.27 18.68 -31.72
C HIS A 290 25.75 19.10 -31.66
N PHE A 291 26.64 18.15 -31.95
CA PHE A 291 27.99 18.43 -32.46
C PHE A 291 27.90 18.55 -33.99
#